data_AF-A0A967HPI4-F1
#
_entry.id   AF-A0A967HPI4-F1
#
_cell.length_a   1.000
_cell.length_b   1.000
_cell.length_c   1.000
_cell.angle_alpha   90.00
_cell.angle_beta   90.00
_cell.angle_gamma   90.00
#
_symmetry.space_group_name_H-M   'P 1'
#
loop_
_entity.id
_entity.type
_entity.pdbx_description
1 polymer ?
#
loop_
_entity_poly.entity_id
_entity_poly.type
_entity_poly.pdbx_seq_one_letter_code
_entity_poly.pdbx_strand_id
1 'polypeptide(L)'
;MREYEIVYIFDPVLTEDQVNEKLEKFHQHITDGGGEITAVDHWGKRQLAYPINKKTSGYYVVVQFTAEASSLPELERTLKLDDDLVRYLIVLSEGEPTAAMSIATREPSRSDDDEDDEDEDEDEEED
;
A
#
# COMPACT_ATOMS: atom_id res chain seq x y z
N MET A 1 4.90 24.50 3.63
CA MET A 1 5.02 23.04 3.45
C MET A 1 3.69 22.50 2.95
N ARG A 2 3.73 21.42 2.19
CA ARG A 2 2.54 20.73 1.71
C ARG A 2 2.56 19.31 2.25
N GLU A 3 1.38 18.72 2.38
CA GLU A 3 1.22 17.32 2.75
C GLU A 3 1.36 16.46 1.49
N TYR A 4 2.11 15.37 1.63
CA TYR A 4 2.38 14.40 0.59
C TYR A 4 2.08 13.01 1.14
N GLU A 5 1.66 12.14 0.24
CA GLU A 5 1.57 10.71 0.50
C GLU A 5 2.56 10.02 -0.43
N ILE A 6 3.28 9.05 0.12
CA ILE A 6 4.14 8.16 -0.65
C ILE A 6 3.75 6.71 -0.40
N VAL A 7 3.54 5.99 -1.49
CA VAL A 7 3.34 4.55 -1.47
C VAL A 7 4.64 3.88 -1.89
N TYR A 8 5.16 3.01 -1.03
CA TYR A 8 6.31 2.17 -1.28
C TYR A 8 5.89 0.73 -1.58
N ILE A 9 6.48 0.15 -2.61
CA ILE A 9 6.39 -1.28 -2.91
C ILE A 9 7.79 -1.87 -2.81
N PHE A 10 8.05 -2.60 -1.74
CA PHE A 10 9.32 -3.29 -1.51
C PHE A 10 9.30 -4.71 -2.08
N ASP A 11 10.50 -5.26 -2.29
CA ASP A 11 10.71 -6.67 -2.61
C ASP A 11 10.04 -7.58 -1.56
N PRO A 12 9.18 -8.55 -1.95
CA PRO A 12 8.55 -9.47 -1.02
C PRO A 12 9.52 -10.40 -0.28
N VAL A 13 10.78 -10.49 -0.72
CA VAL A 13 11.84 -11.27 -0.06
C VAL A 13 12.31 -10.60 1.24
N LEU A 14 12.18 -9.28 1.36
CA LEU A 14 12.58 -8.56 2.57
C LEU A 14 11.73 -8.94 3.78
N THR A 15 12.37 -8.95 4.95
CA THR A 15 11.68 -9.05 6.24
C THR A 15 11.13 -7.68 6.66
N GLU A 16 10.16 -7.68 7.59
CA GLU A 16 9.59 -6.45 8.11
C GLU A 16 10.65 -5.55 8.77
N ASP A 17 11.61 -6.14 9.50
CA ASP A 17 12.75 -5.41 10.08
C ASP A 17 13.61 -4.70 9.02
N GLN A 18 13.87 -5.36 7.89
CA GLN A 18 14.65 -4.78 6.80
C GLN A 18 13.89 -3.64 6.10
N VAL A 19 12.57 -3.77 5.99
CA VAL A 19 11.70 -2.71 5.48
C VAL A 19 11.73 -1.51 6.43
N ASN A 20 11.63 -1.75 7.74
CA ASN A 20 11.71 -0.69 8.75
C ASN A 20 13.04 0.06 8.73
N GLU A 21 14.18 -0.65 8.62
CA GLU A 21 15.50 -0.01 8.52
C GLU A 21 15.59 0.92 7.30
N LYS A 22 15.00 0.51 6.16
CA LYS A 22 14.94 1.34 4.94
C LYS A 22 14.03 2.54 5.11
N LEU A 23 12.85 2.35 5.72
CA LEU A 23 11.93 3.44 6.02
C LEU A 23 12.57 4.48 6.93
N GLU A 24 13.30 4.06 7.98
CA GLU A 24 14.03 4.97 8.87
C GLU A 24 15.05 5.83 8.11
N LYS A 25 15.79 5.24 7.15
CA LYS A 25 16.71 6.00 6.29
C LYS A 25 15.96 7.03 5.43
N PHE A 26 14.84 6.65 4.82
CA PHE A 26 14.04 7.58 4.01
C PHE A 26 13.40 8.68 4.85
N HIS A 27 12.92 8.34 6.05
CA HIS A 27 12.40 9.29 7.02
C HIS A 27 13.46 10.31 7.44
N GLN A 28 14.70 9.85 7.66
CA GLN A 28 15.80 10.74 7.99
C GLN A 28 16.07 11.77 6.87
N HIS A 29 16.03 11.33 5.61
CA HIS A 29 16.14 12.25 4.47
C HIS A 29 15.00 13.27 4.41
N ILE A 30 13.78 12.89 4.77
CA ILE A 30 12.63 13.80 4.84
C ILE A 30 12.83 14.82 5.96
N THR A 31 13.25 14.38 7.15
CA THR A 31 13.47 15.25 8.31
C THR A 31 14.66 16.19 8.14
N ASP A 32 15.74 15.73 7.49
CA ASP A 32 16.92 16.56 7.18
C ASP A 32 16.55 17.67 6.18
N GLY A 33 15.58 17.42 5.31
CA GLY A 33 14.98 18.40 4.40
C GLY A 33 13.95 19.33 5.05
N GLY A 34 13.77 19.27 6.37
CA GLY A 34 12.82 20.10 7.12
C GLY A 34 11.36 19.64 7.04
N GLY A 35 11.12 18.38 6.63
CA GLY A 35 9.80 17.76 6.63
C GLY A 35 9.51 16.99 7.92
N GLU A 36 8.25 16.56 8.09
CA GLU A 36 7.79 15.78 9.24
C GLU A 36 6.94 14.60 8.77
N ILE A 37 7.10 13.42 9.37
CA ILE A 37 6.26 12.25 9.08
C ILE A 37 5.03 12.29 9.98
N THR A 38 3.85 12.21 9.37
CA THR A 38 2.55 12.30 10.06
C THR A 38 1.99 10.92 10.37
N ALA A 39 2.09 9.97 9.44
CA ALA A 39 1.57 8.62 9.61
C ALA A 39 2.35 7.61 8.77
N VAL A 40 2.44 6.37 9.26
CA VAL A 40 3.07 5.23 8.57
C VAL A 40 2.13 4.04 8.72
N ASP A 41 1.62 3.52 7.60
CA ASP A 41 0.70 2.40 7.54
C ASP A 41 1.34 1.22 6.77
N HIS A 42 1.55 0.11 7.47
CA HIS A 42 2.05 -1.13 6.86
C HIS A 42 0.87 -1.97 6.37
N TRP A 43 0.78 -2.15 5.05
CA TRP A 43 -0.26 -2.99 4.44
C TRP A 43 0.17 -4.46 4.28
N GLY A 44 1.45 -4.75 4.47
CA GLY A 44 2.00 -6.09 4.36
C GLY A 44 2.20 -6.56 2.91
N LYS A 45 2.35 -7.87 2.74
CA LYS A 45 2.57 -8.50 1.43
C LYS A 45 1.25 -8.63 0.67
N ARG A 46 1.22 -8.12 -0.57
CA ARG A 46 0.06 -8.20 -1.47
C ARG A 46 0.49 -8.66 -2.86
N GLN A 47 -0.43 -9.30 -3.58
CA GLN A 47 -0.19 -9.74 -4.96
C GLN A 47 -0.34 -8.56 -5.93
N LEU A 48 0.61 -8.43 -6.85
CA LEU A 48 0.58 -7.42 -7.91
C LEU A 48 -0.36 -7.89 -9.04
N ALA A 49 -1.04 -6.94 -9.70
CA ALA A 49 -1.91 -7.25 -10.84
C ALA A 49 -1.13 -7.79 -12.04
N TYR A 50 0.14 -7.38 -12.19
CA TYR A 50 1.07 -7.86 -13.21
C TYR A 50 2.49 -7.91 -12.63
N PRO A 51 3.37 -8.77 -13.16
CA PRO A 51 4.72 -8.88 -12.64
C PRO A 51 5.56 -7.64 -12.94
N ILE A 52 6.25 -7.11 -11.93
CA ILE A 52 7.21 -6.02 -12.05
C ILE A 52 8.58 -6.59 -11.70
N ASN A 53 9.58 -6.44 -12.57
CA ASN A 53 10.92 -7.01 -12.36
C ASN A 53 10.89 -8.51 -12.01
N LYS A 54 9.99 -9.28 -12.65
CA LYS A 54 9.73 -10.72 -12.40
C LYS A 54 9.15 -11.05 -11.01
N LYS A 55 8.76 -10.07 -10.21
CA LYS A 55 8.10 -10.24 -8.92
C LYS A 55 6.58 -10.17 -9.12
N THR A 56 5.84 -11.12 -8.55
CA THR A 56 4.36 -11.19 -8.61
C THR A 56 3.69 -10.68 -7.34
N SER A 57 4.47 -10.41 -6.29
CA SER A 57 4.01 -9.84 -5.02
C SER A 57 4.95 -8.71 -4.59
N GLY A 58 4.48 -7.86 -3.68
CA GLY A 58 5.24 -6.76 -3.09
C GLY A 58 4.76 -6.45 -1.68
N TYR A 59 5.65 -5.89 -0.86
CA TYR A 59 5.31 -5.41 0.47
C TYR A 59 4.94 -3.93 0.39
N TYR A 60 3.72 -3.59 0.79
CA TYR A 60 3.18 -2.24 0.67
C TYR A 60 3.30 -1.46 1.99
N VAL A 61 3.82 -0.24 1.88
CA VAL A 61 3.83 0.74 2.98
C VAL A 61 3.35 2.07 2.44
N VAL A 62 2.43 2.70 3.16
CA VAL A 62 1.95 4.05 2.87
C VAL A 62 2.48 4.97 3.95
N VAL A 63 3.10 6.07 3.55
CA VAL A 63 3.62 7.08 4.47
C VAL A 63 3.06 8.43 4.09
N GLN A 64 2.57 9.15 5.08
CA GLN A 64 2.18 10.54 4.93
C GLN A 64 3.19 11.42 5.64
N PHE A 65 3.57 12.49 4.96
CA PHE A 65 4.57 13.41 5.47
C PHE A 65 4.32 14.82 4.93
N THR A 66 4.77 15.80 5.69
CA THR A 66 4.87 17.17 5.25
C THR A 66 6.28 17.42 4.74
N ALA A 67 6.40 18.15 3.63
CA ALA A 67 7.71 18.54 3.09
C ALA A 67 7.63 19.87 2.34
N GLU A 68 8.80 20.45 2.08
CA GLU A 68 8.96 21.51 1.10
C GLU A 68 9.07 20.90 -0.30
N ALA A 69 8.48 21.55 -1.31
CA ALA A 69 8.55 21.06 -2.68
C ALA A 69 9.98 20.97 -3.24
N SER A 70 10.92 21.73 -2.65
CA SER A 70 12.34 21.75 -3.00
C SER A 70 13.11 20.51 -2.55
N SER A 71 12.64 19.78 -1.53
CA SER A 71 13.31 18.58 -1.00
C SER A 71 12.87 17.28 -1.70
N LEU A 72 11.74 17.29 -2.42
CA LEU A 72 11.25 16.13 -3.17
C LEU A 72 12.24 15.55 -4.20
N PRO A 73 12.96 16.36 -5.00
CA PRO A 73 13.88 15.80 -6.01
C PRO A 73 15.03 15.01 -5.39
N GLU A 74 15.50 15.41 -4.21
CA GLU A 74 16.56 14.70 -3.48
C GLU A 74 16.02 13.38 -2.91
N LEU A 75 14.81 13.40 -2.33
CA LEU A 75 14.14 12.18 -1.87
C LEU A 75 13.94 11.18 -3.02
N GLU A 76 13.44 11.64 -4.18
CA GLU A 76 13.27 10.78 -5.34
C GLU A 76 14.57 10.17 -5.84
N ARG A 77 15.70 10.89 -5.75
CA ARG A 77 17.02 10.36 -6.13
C ARG A 77 17.42 9.22 -5.21
N THR A 78 17.27 9.38 -3.90
CA THR A 78 17.56 8.32 -2.93
C THR A 78 16.68 7.09 -3.16
N LEU A 79 15.38 7.30 -3.39
CA LEU A 79 14.44 6.20 -3.65
C LEU A 79 14.75 5.44 -4.95
N LYS A 80 15.21 6.14 -5.99
CA LYS A 80 15.62 5.52 -7.26
C LYS A 80 16.92 4.71 -7.15
N LEU A 81 17.77 5.02 -6.17
CA LEU A 81 19.04 4.32 -5.95
C LEU A 81 18.86 3.02 -5.16
N ASP A 82 17.70 2.81 -4.54
CA ASP A 82 17.44 1.63 -3.74
C ASP A 82 16.85 0.50 -4.61
N ASP A 83 17.65 -0.53 -4.88
CA ASP A 83 17.25 -1.67 -5.72
C ASP A 83 16.16 -2.56 -5.09
N ASP A 84 15.99 -2.51 -3.77
CA ASP A 84 14.96 -3.29 -3.07
C ASP A 84 13.57 -2.66 -3.21
N LEU A 85 13.51 -1.42 -3.69
CA LEU A 85 12.30 -0.68 -3.93
C LEU A 85 11.83 -0.94 -5.38
N VAL A 86 10.76 -1.72 -5.51
CA VAL A 86 10.21 -2.13 -6.81
C VAL A 86 9.51 -0.96 -7.49
N ARG A 87 8.77 -0.16 -6.72
CA ARG A 87 8.04 1.00 -7.21
C ARG A 87 7.73 1.95 -6.06
N TYR A 88 7.72 3.24 -6.36
CA TYR A 88 7.17 4.28 -5.48
C TYR A 88 6.20 5.17 -6.26
N LEU A 89 5.30 5.82 -5.54
CA LEU A 89 4.45 6.87 -6.07
C LEU A 89 4.33 7.97 -5.00
N ILE A 90 4.66 9.20 -5.37
CA ILE A 90 4.46 10.39 -4.54
C ILE A 90 3.27 11.15 -5.08
N VAL A 91 2.32 11.48 -4.23
CA VAL A 91 1.16 12.31 -4.55
C VAL A 91 1.04 13.45 -3.57
N LEU A 92 0.47 14.57 -4.02
CA LEU A 92 0.05 15.64 -3.12
C LEU A 92 -1.15 15.13 -2.33
N SER A 93 -1.08 15.15 -1.00
CA SER A 93 -2.20 14.76 -0.16
C SER A 93 -3.17 15.95 -0.05
N GLU A 94 -4.43 15.72 -0.40
CA GLU A 94 -5.52 16.69 -0.30
C GLU A 94 -6.58 16.28 0.75
N GLY A 95 -6.31 15.25 1.58
CA GLY A 95 -7.31 14.62 2.45
C GLY A 95 -6.81 14.13 3.82
N GLU A 96 -7.71 13.50 4.59
CA GLU A 96 -7.47 12.98 5.95
C GLU A 96 -6.47 11.80 5.98
N PRO A 97 -5.76 11.60 7.11
CA PRO A 97 -4.73 10.57 7.18
C PRO A 97 -5.26 9.14 7.06
N THR A 98 -4.62 8.35 6.18
CA THR A 98 -4.84 6.91 5.92
C THR A 98 -4.91 6.03 7.16
N ALA A 99 -4.34 6.44 8.29
CA ALA A 99 -4.44 5.74 9.57
C ALA A 99 -5.90 5.51 10.01
N ALA A 100 -6.82 6.40 9.64
CA ALA A 100 -8.26 6.25 9.91
C ALA A 100 -8.95 5.19 9.01
N MET A 101 -8.29 4.74 7.94
CA MET A 101 -8.82 3.78 6.96
C MET A 101 -7.93 2.53 6.83
N SER A 102 -7.24 2.13 7.89
CA SER A 102 -6.54 0.84 7.89
C SER A 102 -7.56 -0.26 7.54
N ILE A 103 -7.33 -0.91 6.40
CA ILE A 103 -8.25 -1.90 5.81
C ILE A 103 -8.46 -3.09 6.76
N ALA A 104 -7.59 -3.26 7.76
CA ALA A 104 -7.77 -4.19 8.88
C ALA A 104 -9.07 -3.98 9.69
N THR A 105 -9.62 -2.77 9.71
CA THR A 105 -10.90 -2.46 10.40
C THR A 105 -12.13 -2.63 9.49
N ARG A 106 -11.94 -2.81 8.19
CA ARG A 106 -13.05 -3.10 7.28
C ARG A 106 -13.32 -4.60 7.34
N GLU A 107 -14.18 -5.01 8.28
CA GLU A 107 -14.72 -6.36 8.33
C GLU A 107 -15.12 -6.77 6.90
N PRO A 108 -14.73 -7.97 6.43
CA PRO A 108 -15.23 -8.45 5.17
C PRO A 108 -16.75 -8.56 5.34
N SER A 109 -17.51 -7.72 4.66
CA SER A 109 -18.92 -7.99 4.43
C SER A 109 -18.97 -9.31 3.64
N ARG A 110 -19.03 -10.41 4.38
CA ARG A 110 -19.75 -11.60 3.96
C ARG A 110 -21.16 -11.11 3.69
N SER A 111 -21.42 -10.77 2.44
CA SER A 111 -22.76 -10.94 1.92
C SER A 111 -22.81 -12.39 1.50
N ASP A 112 -23.30 -13.21 2.42
CA ASP A 112 -24.00 -14.45 2.12
C ASP A 112 -24.88 -14.21 0.88
N ASP A 113 -24.55 -14.89 -0.21
CA ASP A 113 -25.44 -15.12 -1.36
C ASP A 113 -25.63 -16.64 -1.41
N ASP A 114 -26.18 -17.14 -0.31
CA ASP A 114 -26.93 -18.40 -0.18
C ASP A 114 -28.38 -17.94 0.08
N GLU A 115 -29.35 -18.63 -0.52
CA GLU A 115 -30.76 -18.23 -0.82
C GLU A 115 -30.87 -17.57 -2.22
N ASP A 116 -31.53 -18.10 -3.24
CA ASP A 116 -32.71 -18.96 -3.26
C ASP A 116 -32.98 -19.39 -4.72
N ASP A 117 -33.21 -20.69 -5.00
CA ASP A 117 -34.07 -21.18 -6.10
C ASP A 117 -34.33 -22.68 -5.86
N GLU A 118 -35.03 -22.96 -4.76
CA GLU A 118 -35.97 -24.07 -4.72
C GLU A 118 -37.23 -23.67 -5.50
N ASP A 119 -37.61 -24.47 -6.49
CA ASP A 119 -39.00 -24.83 -6.88
C ASP A 119 -38.93 -25.48 -8.27
N GLU A 120 -38.89 -26.81 -8.33
CA GLU A 120 -40.05 -27.67 -8.66
C GLU A 120 -40.46 -27.58 -10.15
N ASP A 121 -40.09 -28.62 -10.90
CA ASP A 121 -41.02 -29.18 -11.88
C ASP A 121 -41.09 -30.69 -11.61
N GLU A 122 -42.20 -31.06 -10.97
CA GLU A 122 -42.62 -32.43 -10.67
C GLU A 122 -42.72 -33.30 -11.93
N ASP A 123 -42.50 -34.58 -11.67
CA ASP A 123 -42.79 -35.79 -12.42
C ASP A 123 -43.84 -35.70 -13.54
N GLU A 124 -43.57 -36.39 -14.65
CA GLU A 124 -44.53 -37.38 -15.17
C GLU A 124 -43.79 -38.51 -15.90
N GLU A 125 -44.01 -39.73 -15.39
CA GLU A 125 -43.41 -40.99 -15.83
C GLU A 125 -43.94 -41.49 -17.19
N GLU A 126 -43.04 -42.20 -17.88
CA GLU A 126 -43.18 -43.45 -18.66
C GLU A 126 -44.53 -43.81 -19.35
N ASP A 127 -44.46 -43.97 -20.68
CA ASP A 127 -44.96 -45.15 -21.44
C ASP A 127 -44.11 -45.36 -22.72
#